data_AF-A0A6B3EEK6-F1
#
_entry.id   AF-A0A6B3EEK6-F1
#
_cell.length_a   1.000
_cell.length_b   1.000
_cell.length_c   1.000
_cell.angle_alpha   90.00
_cell.angle_beta   90.00
_cell.angle_gamma   90.00
#
_symmetry.space_group_name_H-M   'P 1'
#
loop_
_entity.id
_entity.type
_entity.pdbx_description
1 polymer ?
#
loop_
_entity_poly.entity_id
_entity_poly.type
_entity_poly.pdbx_seq_one_letter_code
_entity_poly.pdbx_strand_id
1 'polypeptide(L)'
;ALLAGGLALTLTACGDGGGADDAKPALKVTTGYVPQPVGHDMAAGFFVVTNKGGADRLTSVTSPLAAEVTLHSTKDGEMREQDSFAVPAHGRL
;
A
#
# COMPACT_ATOMS: atom_id res chain seq x y z
N ALA A 1 1.59 32.49 -51.00
CA ALA A 1 0.57 32.70 -49.96
C ALA A 1 0.78 31.66 -48.88
N LEU A 2 1.22 32.09 -47.70
CA LEU A 2 1.22 31.29 -46.46
C LEU A 2 -0.25 31.02 -46.06
N LEU A 3 -0.60 29.79 -45.73
CA LEU A 3 -1.68 29.50 -44.77
C LEU A 3 -1.38 28.17 -44.09
N ALA A 4 -0.79 28.30 -42.90
CA ALA A 4 -0.71 27.28 -41.89
C ALA A 4 -2.08 27.06 -41.23
N GLY A 5 -2.36 25.82 -40.83
CA GLY A 5 -3.50 25.43 -39.99
C GLY A 5 -3.56 23.90 -39.96
N GLY A 6 -3.20 23.17 -38.91
CA GLY A 6 -3.25 23.50 -37.50
C GLY A 6 -4.53 22.91 -36.90
N LEU A 7 -4.55 21.60 -36.64
CA LEU A 7 -5.54 20.98 -35.77
C LEU A 7 -4.85 19.89 -34.92
N ALA A 8 -4.25 20.35 -33.83
CA ALA A 8 -3.73 19.49 -32.78
C ALA A 8 -4.90 18.82 -32.06
N LEU A 9 -4.91 17.49 -32.01
CA LEU A 9 -5.81 16.71 -31.16
C LEU A 9 -5.39 16.87 -29.69
N THR A 10 -5.87 17.93 -29.03
CA THR A 10 -5.81 18.02 -27.58
C THR A 10 -6.95 17.19 -26.99
N LEU A 11 -6.66 15.93 -26.65
CA LEU A 11 -7.54 15.10 -25.83
C LEU A 11 -7.41 15.55 -24.37
N THR A 12 -7.97 16.71 -24.03
CA THR A 12 -8.22 17.09 -22.63
C THR A 12 -9.38 16.26 -22.12
N ALA A 13 -9.06 15.07 -21.62
CA ALA A 13 -9.96 14.27 -20.81
C ALA A 13 -10.26 15.06 -19.52
N CYS A 14 -11.41 15.72 -19.52
CA CYS A 14 -12.02 16.34 -18.36
C CYS A 14 -12.38 15.21 -17.37
N GLY A 15 -11.52 14.98 -16.39
CA GLY A 15 -11.83 14.15 -15.23
C GLY A 15 -12.59 14.97 -14.20
N ASP A 16 -13.88 15.19 -14.45
CA ASP A 16 -14.83 15.66 -13.43
C ASP A 16 -15.47 14.41 -12.79
N GLY A 17 -15.15 14.14 -11.52
CA GLY A 17 -15.86 13.11 -10.76
C GLY A 17 -15.11 12.32 -9.67
N GLY A 18 -13.83 12.62 -9.37
CA GLY A 18 -13.11 12.00 -8.24
C GLY A 18 -12.68 13.07 -7.26
N GLY A 19 -13.44 13.25 -6.18
CA GLY A 19 -13.26 14.35 -5.23
C GLY A 19 -11.88 14.31 -4.58
N ALA A 20 -11.42 15.47 -4.08
CA ALA A 20 -10.17 15.58 -3.32
C ALA A 20 -10.06 14.60 -2.12
N ASP A 21 -11.18 13.98 -1.72
CA ASP A 21 -11.25 12.90 -0.73
C ASP A 21 -10.67 11.56 -1.22
N ASP A 22 -10.69 11.27 -2.53
CA ASP A 22 -10.10 10.06 -3.11
C ASP A 22 -8.56 10.08 -3.10
N ALA A 23 -7.96 11.25 -2.91
CA ALA A 23 -6.50 11.39 -2.78
C ALA A 23 -5.99 11.05 -1.37
N LYS A 24 -6.84 11.16 -0.33
CA LYS A 24 -6.44 10.90 1.05
C LYS A 24 -6.58 9.41 1.37
N PRO A 25 -5.54 8.76 1.95
CA PRO A 25 -5.67 7.39 2.42
C PRO A 25 -6.76 7.22 3.49
N ALA A 26 -7.51 6.12 3.40
CA ALA A 26 -8.53 5.76 4.38
C ALA A 26 -8.29 4.32 4.84
N LEU A 27 -7.38 4.18 5.82
CA LEU A 27 -6.83 2.89 6.25
C LEU A 27 -7.62 2.27 7.41
N LYS A 28 -7.84 0.95 7.34
CA LYS A 28 -8.36 0.13 8.43
C LYS A 28 -7.53 -1.15 8.55
N VAL A 29 -7.05 -1.43 9.76
CA VAL A 29 -6.35 -2.69 10.09
C VAL A 29 -7.35 -3.68 10.67
N THR A 30 -7.29 -4.94 10.23
CA THR A 30 -8.16 -6.02 10.71
C THR A 30 -7.38 -7.33 10.84
N THR A 31 -7.95 -8.29 11.57
CA THR A 31 -7.44 -9.67 11.62
C THR A 31 -5.99 -9.75 12.11
N GLY A 32 -5.65 -8.94 13.13
CA GLY A 32 -4.34 -8.95 13.75
C GLY A 32 -4.16 -10.17 14.66
N TYR A 33 -3.16 -11.01 14.38
CA TYR A 33 -2.80 -12.15 15.25
C TYR A 33 -1.34 -12.55 15.08
N VAL A 34 -0.83 -13.29 16.07
CA VAL A 34 0.51 -13.91 16.07
C VAL A 34 0.32 -15.39 16.39
N PRO A 35 0.61 -16.33 15.47
CA PRO A 35 0.62 -17.74 15.80
C PRO A 35 1.66 -18.05 16.85
N GLN A 36 1.40 -19.04 17.71
CA GLN A 36 2.40 -19.49 18.67
C GLN A 36 3.66 -19.96 17.92
N PRO A 37 4.82 -19.34 18.16
CA PRO A 37 6.06 -19.74 17.50
C PRO A 37 6.54 -21.08 18.08
N VAL A 38 7.30 -21.83 17.26
CA VAL A 38 7.98 -23.05 17.70
C VAL A 38 9.27 -22.75 18.47
N GLY A 39 9.84 -21.56 18.26
CA GLY A 39 11.03 -21.06 18.96
C GLY A 39 10.68 -19.90 19.88
N HIS A 40 11.67 -19.40 20.61
CA HIS A 40 11.47 -18.37 21.63
C HIS A 40 11.76 -16.94 21.13
N ASP A 41 12.54 -16.81 20.05
CA ASP A 41 13.16 -15.52 19.70
C ASP A 41 12.56 -14.87 18.44
N MET A 42 11.73 -15.59 17.67
CA MET A 42 11.15 -15.10 16.43
C MET A 42 9.71 -15.57 16.25
N ALA A 43 8.84 -14.65 15.87
CA ALA A 43 7.44 -14.89 15.56
C ALA A 43 7.01 -14.09 14.33
N ALA A 44 5.99 -14.56 13.62
CA ALA A 44 5.37 -13.84 12.52
C ALA A 44 4.04 -13.22 12.97
N GLY A 45 3.89 -11.91 12.79
CA GLY A 45 2.62 -11.23 12.98
C GLY A 45 1.88 -11.09 11.66
N PHE A 46 0.57 -11.33 11.68
CA PHE A 46 -0.30 -11.18 10.51
C PHE A 46 -1.40 -10.18 10.80
N PHE A 47 -1.71 -9.37 9.80
CA PHE A 47 -2.84 -8.43 9.78
C PHE A 47 -3.16 -8.11 8.32
N VAL A 48 -4.32 -7.50 8.09
CA VAL A 48 -4.73 -7.00 6.78
C VAL A 48 -4.95 -5.50 6.88
N VAL A 49 -4.36 -4.74 5.97
CA VAL A 49 -4.63 -3.30 5.82
C VAL A 49 -5.58 -3.12 4.65
N THR A 50 -6.77 -2.60 4.91
CA THR A 50 -7.72 -2.20 3.86
C THR A 50 -7.66 -0.70 3.68
N ASN A 51 -7.53 -0.23 2.44
CA ASN A 51 -7.53 1.17 2.10
C ASN A 51 -8.70 1.49 1.17
N LYS A 52 -9.61 2.34 1.64
CA LYS A 52 -10.78 2.75 0.84
C LYS A 52 -10.58 4.09 0.10
N GLY A 53 -9.49 4.80 0.37
CA GLY A 53 -9.16 6.08 -0.25
C GLY A 53 -7.91 5.98 -1.12
N GLY A 54 -7.14 7.06 -1.17
CA GLY A 54 -5.94 7.19 -2.00
C GLY A 54 -4.78 6.31 -1.55
N ALA A 55 -3.82 6.05 -2.44
CA ALA A 55 -2.71 5.14 -2.20
C ALA A 55 -1.80 5.60 -1.04
N ASP A 56 -1.18 4.63 -0.35
CA ASP A 56 -0.29 4.87 0.78
C ASP A 56 0.83 3.81 0.87
N ARG A 57 1.62 3.83 1.94
CA ARG A 57 2.74 2.92 2.18
C ARG A 57 2.86 2.53 3.65
N LEU A 58 2.99 1.24 3.91
CA LEU A 58 3.42 0.72 5.21
C LEU A 58 4.95 0.79 5.28
N THR A 59 5.49 1.65 6.15
CA THR A 59 6.93 1.91 6.26
C THR A 59 7.56 1.37 7.53
N SER A 60 6.77 1.14 8.58
CA SER A 60 7.25 0.56 9.82
C SER A 60 6.11 -0.06 10.62
N VAL A 61 6.47 -0.97 11.51
CA VAL A 61 5.60 -1.53 12.54
C VAL A 61 6.37 -1.49 13.84
N THR A 62 5.69 -1.19 14.94
CA THR A 62 6.27 -1.26 16.28
C THR A 62 5.36 -2.11 17.16
N SER A 63 5.96 -2.82 18.11
CA SER A 63 5.23 -3.67 19.05
C SER A 63 5.93 -3.66 20.41
N PRO A 64 5.19 -3.52 21.53
CA PRO A 64 5.79 -3.67 22.85
C PRO A 64 6.21 -5.12 23.15
N LEU A 65 5.81 -6.09 22.31
CA LEU A 65 6.11 -7.51 22.46
C LEU A 65 7.43 -7.93 21.80
N ALA A 66 8.03 -7.07 20.98
CA ALA A 66 9.23 -7.38 20.20
C ALA A 66 10.22 -6.23 20.28
N ALA A 67 11.51 -6.55 20.39
CA ALA A 67 12.58 -5.53 20.36
C ALA A 67 12.70 -4.88 18.96
N GLU A 68 12.41 -5.64 17.91
CA GLU A 68 12.48 -5.22 16.52
C GLU A 68 11.34 -5.86 15.71
N VAL A 69 10.80 -5.14 14.73
CA VAL A 69 9.82 -5.65 13.77
C VAL A 69 10.28 -5.30 12.37
N THR A 70 10.53 -6.32 11.55
CA THR A 70 10.89 -6.18 10.13
C THR A 70 9.74 -6.62 9.24
N LEU A 71 9.68 -6.05 8.04
CA LEU A 71 8.63 -6.29 7.04
C LEU A 71 9.15 -7.30 6.02
N HIS A 72 8.39 -8.36 5.72
CA HIS A 72 8.85 -9.45 4.85
C HIS A 72 7.84 -9.78 3.76
N SER A 73 8.33 -9.91 2.53
CA SER A 73 7.57 -10.51 1.42
C SER A 73 7.92 -12.00 1.35
N THR A 74 6.94 -12.84 0.99
CA THR A 74 7.19 -14.27 0.78
C THR A 74 6.88 -14.61 -0.66
N LYS A 75 7.86 -15.17 -1.37
CA LYS A 75 7.69 -15.65 -2.74
C LYS A 75 8.42 -16.98 -2.90
N ASP A 76 7.74 -17.97 -3.47
CA ASP A 76 8.30 -19.31 -3.71
C ASP A 76 8.88 -19.96 -2.44
N GLY A 77 8.28 -19.67 -1.28
CA GLY A 77 8.72 -20.16 0.04
C GLY A 77 9.89 -19.38 0.66
N GLU A 78 10.42 -18.37 -0.02
CA GLU A 78 11.51 -17.54 0.50
C GLU A 78 11.01 -16.20 1.04
N MET A 79 11.42 -15.88 2.26
CA MET A 79 11.18 -14.58 2.87
C MET A 79 12.28 -13.60 2.49
N ARG A 80 11.88 -12.40 2.08
CA ARG A 80 12.79 -11.28 1.80
C ARG A 80 12.31 -10.05 2.53
N GLU A 81 13.19 -9.51 3.36
CA GLU A 81 12.96 -8.25 4.05
C GLU A 81 12.71 -7.12 3.05
N GLN A 82 11.82 -6.20 3.40
CA GLN A 82 11.43 -5.03 2.62
C GLN A 82 11.44 -3.81 3.53
N ASP A 83 11.92 -2.67 3.03
CA ASP A 83 11.84 -1.42 3.79
C ASP A 83 10.40 -0.90 3.88
N SER A 84 9.53 -1.29 2.94
CA SER A 84 8.14 -0.87 2.91
C SER A 84 7.26 -1.72 2.01
N PHE A 85 5.95 -1.63 2.22
CA PHE A 85 4.93 -2.18 1.32
C PHE A 85 3.99 -1.10 0.80
N ALA A 86 3.65 -1.18 -0.49
CA ALA A 86 2.60 -0.35 -1.06
C ALA A 86 1.24 -0.77 -0.49
N VAL A 87 0.42 0.21 -0.10
CA VAL A 87 -0.99 0.02 0.24
C VAL A 87 -1.81 0.65 -0.89
N PRO A 88 -2.31 -0.15 -1.84
CA PRO A 88 -2.95 0.38 -3.04
C PRO A 88 -4.23 1.17 -2.70
N ALA A 89 -4.53 2.19 -3.51
CA ALA A 89 -5.81 2.90 -3.44
C ALA A 89 -6.97 1.93 -3.68
N HIS A 90 -8.06 2.10 -2.93
CA HIS A 90 -9.24 1.22 -2.98
C HIS A 90 -8.89 -0.29 -2.93
N GLY A 91 -7.84 -0.66 -2.20
CA GLY A 91 -7.26 -2.00 -2.21
C GLY A 91 -6.87 -2.51 -0.82
N ARG A 92 -6.04 -3.55 -0.82
CA ARG A 92 -5.59 -4.23 0.40
C ARG A 92 -4.11 -4.60 0.30
N LEU A 93 -3.48 -4.61 1.47
CA LEU A 93 -2.20 -5.25 1.74
C LEU A 93 -2.45 -6.44 2.69
#